data_AF-A5Z5B6-F1
#
_entry.id   AF-A5Z5B6-F1
#
_cell.length_a   1.000
_cell.length_b   1.000
_cell.length_c   1.000
_cell.angle_alpha   90.00
_cell.angle_beta   90.00
_cell.angle_gamma   90.00
#
_symmetry.space_group_name_H-M   'P 1'
#
loop_
_entity.id
_entity.type
_entity.pdbx_description
1 polymer ?
#
loop_
_entity_poly.entity_id
_entity_poly.type
_entity_poly.pdbx_seq_one_letter_code
_entity_poly.pdbx_strand_id
1 'polypeptide(L)'
;MDQTFMKEKNILPLVLSMSLPMVISMAVNSLYNIVDSYFVAKLSEEAMTALALVYPIQNLVTSIGVGFGIGVNALISFYLGAKEKNNAHKATTIGMGLSVIHGIVLTILCLLGMPGFLRMFSSNEYTISLGITVL
;
A
#
# COMPACT_ATOMS: atom_id res chain seq x y z
N MET A 1 -9.94 -22.48 -7.40
CA MET A 1 -8.57 -22.85 -7.01
C MET A 1 -8.62 -24.27 -6.46
N ASP A 2 -8.14 -25.23 -7.24
CA ASP A 2 -8.15 -26.65 -6.85
C ASP A 2 -7.30 -26.84 -5.59
N GLN A 3 -7.95 -27.13 -4.46
CA GLN A 3 -7.30 -27.34 -3.17
C GLN A 3 -6.38 -28.57 -3.15
N THR A 4 -6.43 -29.40 -4.20
CA THR A 4 -5.54 -30.54 -4.47
C THR A 4 -4.16 -30.10 -4.95
N PHE A 5 -4.04 -28.97 -5.67
CA PHE A 5 -2.77 -28.49 -6.23
C PHE A 5 -1.72 -28.15 -5.16
N MET A 6 -2.16 -27.63 -4.01
CA MET A 6 -1.30 -27.30 -2.86
C MET A 6 -0.94 -28.52 -1.99
N LYS A 7 -1.65 -29.66 -2.15
CA LYS A 7 -1.46 -30.86 -1.32
C LYS A 7 -0.51 -31.90 -1.93
N GLU A 8 -0.36 -31.93 -3.25
CA GLU A 8 0.33 -33.04 -3.93
C GLU A 8 1.68 -32.69 -4.57
N LYS A 9 2.04 -31.40 -4.71
CA LYS A 9 3.32 -30.98 -5.31
C LYS A 9 4.43 -30.76 -4.28
N ASN A 10 5.67 -31.08 -4.67
CA ASN A 10 6.87 -30.75 -3.92
C ASN A 10 6.91 -29.24 -3.59
N ILE A 11 7.38 -28.91 -2.38
CA ILE A 11 7.32 -27.56 -1.80
C ILE A 11 8.02 -26.53 -2.70
N LEU A 12 9.19 -26.86 -3.24
CA LEU A 12 10.02 -25.98 -4.09
C LEU A 12 9.29 -25.47 -5.36
N PRO A 13 8.80 -26.33 -6.27
CA PRO A 13 8.09 -25.85 -7.46
C PRO A 13 6.76 -25.16 -7.14
N LEU A 14 6.08 -25.52 -6.05
CA LEU A 14 4.85 -24.85 -5.61
C LEU A 14 5.15 -23.41 -5.17
N VAL A 15 6.12 -23.21 -4.26
CA VAL A 15 6.54 -21.88 -3.79
C VAL A 15 7.03 -21.02 -4.95
N LEU A 16 7.85 -21.56 -5.86
CA LEU A 16 8.32 -20.82 -7.03
C LEU A 16 7.17 -20.37 -7.94
N SER A 17 6.18 -21.24 -8.19
CA SER A 17 5.02 -20.90 -9.02
C SER A 17 4.13 -19.79 -8.44
N MET A 18 4.03 -19.71 -7.10
CA MET A 18 3.23 -18.69 -6.41
C MET A 18 3.99 -17.39 -6.12
N SER A 19 5.29 -17.49 -5.88
CA SER A 19 6.15 -16.32 -5.59
C SER A 19 6.57 -15.59 -6.86
N LEU A 20 6.77 -16.28 -7.99
CA LEU A 20 7.22 -15.63 -9.22
C LEU A 20 6.27 -14.51 -9.70
N PRO A 21 4.93 -14.69 -9.72
CA PRO A 21 4.01 -13.59 -10.03
C PRO A 21 4.11 -12.42 -9.06
N MET A 22 4.29 -12.71 -7.77
CA MET A 22 4.42 -11.69 -6.72
C MET A 22 5.72 -10.88 -6.89
N VAL A 23 6.84 -11.55 -7.17
CA VAL A 23 8.14 -10.90 -7.43
C VAL A 23 8.06 -10.00 -8.65
N ILE A 24 7.43 -10.46 -9.74
CA ILE A 24 7.22 -9.64 -10.95
C ILE A 24 6.37 -8.40 -10.61
N SER A 25 5.28 -8.56 -9.84
CA SER A 25 4.44 -7.44 -9.42
C SER A 25 5.23 -6.41 -8.60
N MET A 26 6.08 -6.86 -7.67
CA MET A 26 6.94 -5.97 -6.89
C MET A 26 8.00 -5.28 -7.76
N ALA A 27 8.58 -5.98 -8.73
CA ALA A 27 9.55 -5.40 -9.67
C ALA A 27 8.91 -4.30 -10.54
N VAL A 28 7.70 -4.55 -11.06
CA VAL A 28 6.91 -3.55 -11.81
C VAL A 28 6.57 -2.35 -10.94
N ASN A 29 6.15 -2.57 -9.68
CA ASN A 29 5.88 -1.49 -8.73
C ASN A 29 7.13 -0.63 -8.46
N SER A 30 8.29 -1.27 -8.29
CA SER A 30 9.56 -0.55 -8.11
C SER A 30 9.94 0.26 -9.36
N LEU A 31 9.75 -0.31 -10.55
CA LEU A 31 10.02 0.39 -11.81
C LEU A 31 9.10 1.60 -11.98
N TYR A 32 7.83 1.48 -11.62
CA TYR A 32 6.88 2.59 -11.62
C TYR A 32 7.35 3.74 -10.73
N ASN A 33 7.78 3.45 -9.50
CA ASN A 33 8.30 4.48 -8.59
C ASN A 33 9.53 5.22 -9.17
N ILE A 34 10.42 4.50 -9.87
CA ILE A 34 11.59 5.09 -10.53
C ILE A 34 11.15 6.01 -11.68
N VAL A 35 10.24 5.52 -12.53
CA VAL A 35 9.74 6.27 -13.68
C VAL A 35 8.99 7.53 -13.22
N ASP A 36 8.14 7.41 -12.21
CA ASP A 36 7.41 8.52 -11.61
C ASP A 36 8.37 9.60 -11.08
N SER A 37 9.32 9.20 -10.24
CA SER A 37 10.36 10.10 -9.71
C SER A 37 11.18 10.78 -10.82
N TYR A 38 11.48 10.05 -11.91
CA TYR A 38 12.21 10.59 -13.05
C TYR A 38 11.41 11.68 -13.80
N PHE A 39 10.11 11.49 -13.99
CA PHE A 39 9.25 12.50 -14.61
C PHE A 39 9.06 13.72 -13.72
N VAL A 40 8.92 13.53 -12.40
CA VAL A 40 8.85 14.63 -11.42
C VAL A 40 10.14 15.44 -11.42
N ALA A 41 11.30 14.78 -11.44
CA ALA A 41 12.61 15.44 -11.52
C ALA A 41 12.80 16.25 -12.82
N LYS A 42 12.14 15.86 -13.92
CA LYS A 42 12.15 16.62 -15.18
C LYS A 42 11.24 17.84 -15.19
N LEU A 43 10.22 17.89 -14.32
CA LEU A 43 9.29 19.01 -14.26
C LEU A 43 9.93 20.25 -13.61
N SER A 44 10.51 20.10 -12.42
CA SER A 44 11.33 21.14 -11.78
C SER A 44 12.09 20.59 -10.57
N GLU A 45 13.15 21.31 -10.15
CA GLU A 45 13.92 20.98 -8.95
C GLU A 45 13.07 21.15 -7.67
N GLU A 46 12.16 22.14 -7.67
CA GLU A 46 11.21 22.38 -6.59
C GLU A 46 10.19 21.24 -6.46
N ALA A 47 9.76 20.64 -7.57
CA ALA A 47 8.84 19.50 -7.57
C ALA A 47 9.49 18.25 -6.96
N MET A 48 10.77 17.99 -7.30
CA MET A 48 11.53 16.90 -6.68
C MET A 48 11.76 17.11 -5.18
N THR A 49 12.03 18.36 -4.77
CA THR A 49 12.17 18.72 -3.36
C THR A 49 10.86 18.53 -2.60
N ALA A 50 9.73 18.92 -3.19
CA ALA A 50 8.40 18.69 -2.61
C ALA A 50 8.12 17.18 -2.45
N LEU A 51 8.42 16.36 -3.47
CA LEU A 51 8.25 14.91 -3.41
C LEU A 51 9.06 14.28 -2.27
N ALA A 52 10.32 14.70 -2.10
CA ALA A 52 11.18 14.23 -1.01
C ALA A 52 10.63 14.56 0.39
N LEU A 53 9.97 15.72 0.54
CA LEU A 53 9.33 16.13 1.80
C LEU A 53 8.03 15.35 2.08
N VAL A 54 7.31 14.91 1.04
CA VAL A 54 6.08 14.12 1.17
C VAL A 54 6.37 12.64 1.41
N TYR A 55 7.53 12.14 0.96
CA TYR A 55 7.90 10.72 1.02
C TYR A 55 7.77 10.06 2.42
N PRO A 56 8.15 10.71 3.55
CA PRO A 56 7.93 10.16 4.88
C PRO A 56 6.45 9.94 5.22
N ILE A 57 5.57 10.87 4.84
CA ILE A 57 4.12 10.73 5.03
C ILE A 57 3.61 9.59 4.14
N GLN A 58 4.03 9.54 2.88
CA GLN A 58 3.63 8.49 1.95
C GLN A 58 4.01 7.09 2.49
N ASN A 59 5.21 6.94 3.05
CA ASN A 59 5.65 5.71 3.70
C ASN A 59 4.84 5.37 4.95
N LEU A 60 4.49 6.37 5.77
CA LEU A 60 3.63 6.17 6.94
C LEU A 60 2.25 5.65 6.52
N VAL A 61 1.61 6.30 5.56
CA VAL A 61 0.29 5.89 5.03
C VAL A 61 0.35 4.48 4.45
N THR A 62 1.37 4.20 3.64
CA THR A 62 1.58 2.87 3.04
C THR A 62 1.78 1.81 4.12
N SER A 63 2.56 2.10 5.17
CA SER A 63 2.83 1.17 6.27
C SER A 63 1.57 0.82 7.06
N ILE A 64 0.72 1.83 7.34
CA ILE A 64 -0.56 1.61 8.03
C ILE A 64 -1.50 0.77 7.15
N GLY A 65 -1.60 1.08 5.86
CA GLY A 65 -2.42 0.32 4.91
C GLY A 65 -1.96 -1.14 4.75
N VAL A 66 -0.65 -1.38 4.65
CA VAL A 66 -0.06 -2.72 4.62
C VAL A 66 -0.34 -3.45 5.94
N GLY A 67 -0.18 -2.80 7.09
CA GLY A 67 -0.49 -3.38 8.39
C GLY A 67 -1.96 -3.82 8.50
N PHE A 68 -2.88 -3.00 8.02
CA PHE A 68 -4.30 -3.35 7.97
C PHE A 68 -4.56 -4.58 7.08
N GLY A 69 -3.97 -4.59 5.88
CA GLY A 69 -4.09 -5.70 4.94
C GLY A 69 -3.54 -7.01 5.50
N ILE A 70 -2.39 -6.97 6.18
CA ILE A 70 -1.79 -8.14 6.84
C ILE A 70 -2.70 -8.63 7.97
N GLY A 71 -3.26 -7.74 8.78
CA GLY A 71 -4.17 -8.11 9.88
C GLY A 71 -5.43 -8.83 9.40
N VAL A 72 -6.08 -8.30 8.36
CA VAL A 72 -7.25 -8.94 7.72
C VAL A 72 -6.87 -10.29 7.11
N ASN A 73 -5.73 -10.36 6.40
CA ASN A 73 -5.25 -11.59 5.79
C ASN A 73 -4.93 -12.68 6.82
N ALA A 74 -4.33 -12.31 7.96
CA ALA A 74 -4.04 -13.22 9.06
C ALA A 74 -5.33 -13.83 9.65
N LEU A 75 -6.37 -13.02 9.86
CA LEU A 75 -7.67 -13.48 10.34
C LEU A 75 -8.35 -14.44 9.35
N ILE A 76 -8.31 -14.12 8.05
CA ILE A 76 -8.85 -14.98 7.00
C ILE A 76 -8.09 -16.31 6.97
N SER A 77 -6.75 -16.26 7.02
CA SER A 77 -5.89 -17.45 7.02
C SER A 77 -6.14 -18.34 8.23
N PHE A 78 -6.40 -17.75 9.40
CA PHE A 78 -6.76 -18.47 10.63
C PHE A 78 -8.07 -19.28 10.45
N TYR A 79 -9.15 -18.64 9.99
CA TYR A 79 -10.43 -19.33 9.78
C TYR A 79 -10.36 -20.38 8.65
N LEU A 80 -9.60 -20.12 7.59
CA LEU A 80 -9.35 -21.09 6.53
C LEU A 80 -8.58 -22.31 7.07
N GLY A 81 -7.59 -22.10 7.93
CA GLY A 81 -6.84 -23.16 8.61
C GLY A 81 -7.71 -24.00 9.55
N ALA A 82 -8.65 -23.37 10.25
CA ALA A 82 -9.65 -24.03 11.10
C ALA A 82 -10.77 -24.75 10.33
N LYS A 83 -10.74 -24.72 8.98
CA LYS A 83 -11.80 -25.22 8.08
C LYS A 83 -13.15 -24.51 8.24
N GLU A 84 -13.19 -23.35 8.90
CA GLU A 84 -14.40 -22.55 9.13
C GLU A 84 -14.67 -21.60 7.95
N LYS A 85 -15.03 -22.16 6.78
CA LYS A 85 -15.21 -21.39 5.54
C LYS A 85 -16.23 -20.24 5.65
N ASN A 86 -17.29 -20.43 6.43
CA ASN A 86 -18.31 -19.39 6.63
C ASN A 86 -17.74 -18.18 7.40
N ASN A 87 -16.93 -18.42 8.43
CA ASN A 87 -16.28 -17.36 9.19
C ASN A 87 -15.17 -16.69 8.37
N ALA A 88 -14.44 -17.45 7.55
CA ALA A 88 -13.49 -16.88 6.60
C ALA A 88 -14.16 -15.93 5.60
N HIS A 89 -15.31 -16.32 5.02
CA HIS A 89 -16.06 -15.44 4.11
C HIS A 89 -16.57 -14.17 4.81
N LYS A 90 -17.11 -14.29 6.03
CA LYS A 90 -17.51 -13.12 6.83
C LYS A 90 -16.32 -12.20 7.11
N ALA A 91 -15.17 -12.77 7.48
CA ALA A 91 -13.95 -12.01 7.72
C ALA A 91 -13.48 -11.27 6.44
N THR A 92 -13.58 -11.89 5.26
CA THR A 92 -13.28 -11.24 3.99
C THR A 92 -14.24 -10.07 3.70
N THR A 93 -15.55 -10.27 3.84
CA THR A 93 -16.54 -9.22 3.54
C THR A 93 -16.42 -8.05 4.51
N ILE A 94 -16.32 -8.32 5.81
CA ILE A 94 -16.13 -7.30 6.83
C ILE A 94 -14.78 -6.61 6.64
N GLY A 95 -13.72 -7.38 6.42
CA GLY A 95 -12.37 -6.87 6.19
C GLY A 95 -12.31 -5.94 4.98
N MET A 96 -12.98 -6.27 3.88
CA MET A 96 -13.06 -5.41 2.69
C MET A 96 -13.80 -4.10 2.99
N GLY A 97 -14.93 -4.16 3.69
CA GLY A 97 -15.66 -2.96 4.12
C GLY A 97 -14.82 -2.08 5.06
N LEU A 98 -14.13 -2.70 6.00
CA LEU A 98 -13.25 -2.00 6.93
C LEU A 98 -12.03 -1.39 6.23
N SER A 99 -11.46 -2.05 5.21
CA SER A 99 -10.38 -1.49 4.38
C SER A 99 -10.81 -0.20 3.68
N VAL A 100 -12.04 -0.15 3.15
CA VAL A 100 -12.57 1.05 2.51
C VAL A 100 -12.75 2.18 3.53
N ILE A 101 -13.35 1.88 4.68
CA ILE A 101 -13.54 2.87 5.76
C ILE A 101 -12.18 3.39 6.25
N HIS A 102 -11.24 2.47 6.49
CA HIS A 102 -9.88 2.81 6.92
C HIS A 102 -9.16 3.68 5.89
N GLY A 103 -9.29 3.36 4.60
CA GLY A 103 -8.74 4.18 3.51
C GLY A 103 -9.31 5.59 3.51
N ILE A 104 -10.64 5.73 3.59
CA ILE A 104 -11.30 7.05 3.64
C ILE A 104 -10.82 7.86 4.85
N VAL A 105 -10.76 7.24 6.04
CA VAL A 105 -10.29 7.90 7.26
C VAL A 105 -8.85 8.36 7.13
N LEU A 106 -7.96 7.50 6.61
CA LEU A 106 -6.55 7.86 6.37
C LEU A 106 -6.42 9.01 5.36
N THR A 107 -7.17 8.98 4.26
CA THR A 107 -7.16 10.05 3.26
C THR A 107 -7.58 11.38 3.87
N ILE A 108 -8.68 11.40 4.64
CA ILE A 108 -9.15 12.63 5.31
C ILE A 108 -8.10 13.13 6.30
N LEU A 109 -7.52 12.25 7.12
CA LEU A 109 -6.47 12.62 8.07
C LEU A 109 -5.22 13.18 7.38
N CYS A 110 -4.83 12.60 6.24
CA CYS A 110 -3.69 13.09 5.46
C CYS A 110 -3.98 14.45 4.84
N LEU A 111 -5.14 14.64 4.21
CA LEU A 111 -5.51 15.93 3.61
C LEU A 111 -5.57 17.06 4.65
N LEU A 112 -6.05 16.77 5.86
CA LEU A 112 -6.12 17.76 6.95
C LEU A 112 -4.76 17.99 7.63
N GLY A 113 -3.94 16.95 7.77
CA GLY A 113 -2.65 17.01 8.48
C GLY A 113 -1.47 17.46 7.62
N MET A 114 -1.53 17.23 6.30
CA MET A 114 -0.44 17.52 5.36
C MET A 114 -0.05 19.01 5.32
N PRO A 115 -0.98 19.99 5.29
CA PRO A 115 -0.60 21.40 5.34
C PRO A 115 0.17 21.78 6.61
N GLY A 116 -0.19 21.18 7.75
CA GLY A 116 0.51 21.38 9.03
C GLY A 116 1.91 20.76 9.03
N PHE A 117 2.04 19.54 8.51
CA PHE A 117 3.32 18.85 8.39
C PHE A 117 4.26 19.58 7.43
N LEU A 118 3.78 19.95 6.24
CA LEU A 118 4.60 20.66 5.25
C LEU A 118 5.09 22.02 5.77
N ARG A 119 4.27 22.75 6.52
CA ARG A 119 4.66 24.03 7.16
C ARG A 119 5.74 23.88 8.23
N MET A 120 5.92 22.69 8.83
CA MET A 120 7.03 22.44 9.76
C MET A 120 8.39 22.30 9.05
N PHE A 121 8.41 21.90 7.78
CA PHE A 121 9.65 21.65 7.03
C PHE A 121 9.94 22.71 5.95
N SER A 122 8.95 23.45 5.48
CA SER A 122 9.13 24.50 4.47
C SER A 122 8.16 25.68 4.69
N SER A 123 8.68 26.91 4.56
CA SER A 123 7.92 28.16 4.67
C SER A 123 7.45 28.72 3.33
N ASN A 124 7.73 28.03 2.20
CA ASN A 124 7.40 28.50 0.86
C ASN A 124 6.01 28.00 0.42
N GLU A 125 5.08 28.93 0.20
CA GLU A 125 3.69 28.62 -0.18
C GLU A 125 3.57 27.86 -1.51
N TYR A 126 4.53 28.02 -2.42
CA TYR A 126 4.55 27.28 -3.69
C TYR A 126 4.78 25.77 -3.48
N THR A 127 5.68 25.40 -2.57
CA THR A 127 5.96 24.00 -2.21
C THR A 127 4.78 23.34 -1.51
N ILE A 128 4.01 24.11 -0.72
CA ILE A 128 2.83 23.60 -0.02
C ILE A 128 1.69 23.32 -1.01
N SER A 129 1.45 24.22 -1.97
CA SER A 129 0.44 24.00 -3.01
C SER A 129 0.78 22.84 -3.94
N LEU A 130 2.07 22.69 -4.29
CA LEU A 130 2.52 21.54 -5.08
C LEU A 130 2.39 20.23 -4.31
N GLY A 131 2.77 20.23 -3.02
CA GLY A 131 2.66 19.05 -2.16
C GLY A 131 1.24 18.52 -2.06
N ILE A 132 0.23 19.39 -1.93
CA ILE A 132 -1.19 19.00 -1.88
C ILE A 132 -1.68 18.46 -3.23
N THR A 133 -1.10 18.91 -4.35
CA THR A 133 -1.48 18.45 -5.70
C THR A 133 -0.83 17.11 -6.07
N VAL A 134 0.33 16.81 -5.48
CA VAL A 134 1.08 15.57 -5.69
C VAL A 134 0.59 14.42 -4.78
N LEU A 135 -0.14 14.73 -3.71
CA LEU A 135 -0.80 13.73 -2.85
C LEU A 135 -2.01 13.09 -3.56
#